data_AF-A0A6I6SBV4-F1
#
_entry.id   AF-A0A6I6SBV4-F1
#
_cell.length_a   1.000
_cell.length_b   1.000
_cell.length_c   1.000
_cell.angle_alpha   90.00
_cell.angle_beta   90.00
_cell.angle_gamma   90.00
#
_symmetry.space_group_name_H-M   'P 1'
#
loop_
_entity.id
_entity.type
_entity.pdbx_description
1 polymer ?
#
loop_
_entity_poly.entity_id
_entity_poly.type
_entity_poly.pdbx_seq_one_letter_code
_entity_poly.pdbx_strand_id
1 'polypeptide(L)'
;MLASVLRELEIRAVEERARQAEEERRQAERQARWERAMKEARTAATRAYHAERLREQAARWRETCELREYCAALEQRIANADTPEAPDLAGARDWLEWARAHLDSLDPLQRLPKKPPPPEFNADDLKPYLPKGWSPHGPDAHSSGWRPRWPTS
;
A
#
# COMPACT_ATOMS: atom_id res chain seq x y z
N MET A 1 -25.21 -59.53 29.37
CA MET A 1 -25.61 -58.21 29.88
C MET A 1 -24.41 -57.28 30.09
N LEU A 2 -23.35 -57.68 30.80
CA LEU A 2 -22.15 -56.83 30.98
C LEU A 2 -21.31 -56.62 29.70
N ALA A 3 -21.15 -57.66 28.88
CA ALA A 3 -20.36 -57.60 27.65
C ALA A 3 -20.93 -56.66 26.57
N SER A 4 -22.25 -56.47 26.53
CA SER A 4 -22.91 -55.57 25.58
C SER A 4 -22.76 -54.11 25.97
N VAL A 5 -22.84 -53.79 27.27
CA VAL A 5 -22.63 -52.43 27.79
C VAL A 5 -21.17 -52.00 27.59
N LEU A 6 -20.20 -52.89 27.81
CA LEU A 6 -18.79 -52.59 27.58
C LEU A 6 -18.51 -52.27 26.10
N ARG A 7 -19.08 -53.06 25.17
CA ARG A 7 -18.94 -52.84 23.73
C ARG A 7 -19.57 -51.51 23.26
N GLU A 8 -20.72 -51.13 23.79
CA GLU A 8 -21.34 -49.84 23.46
C GLU A 8 -20.49 -48.64 23.94
N LEU A 9 -19.88 -48.75 25.12
CA LEU A 9 -18.97 -47.72 25.63
C LEU A 9 -17.70 -47.60 24.78
N GLU A 10 -17.13 -48.72 24.34
CA GLU A 10 -15.98 -48.73 23.43
C GLU A 10 -16.31 -48.08 22.09
N ILE A 11 -17.48 -48.36 21.50
CA ILE A 11 -17.93 -47.76 20.24
C ILE A 11 -18.09 -46.25 20.39
N ARG A 12 -18.75 -45.78 21.46
CA ARG A 12 -18.93 -44.34 21.71
C ARG A 12 -17.60 -43.62 21.91
N ALA A 13 -16.66 -44.22 22.64
CA ALA A 13 -15.34 -43.63 22.85
C ALA A 13 -14.55 -43.52 21.54
N VAL A 14 -14.68 -44.49 20.61
CA VAL A 14 -14.06 -44.43 19.29
C VAL A 14 -14.71 -43.34 18.42
N GLU A 15 -16.04 -43.24 18.42
CA GLU A 15 -16.77 -42.21 17.68
C GLU A 15 -16.44 -40.78 18.17
N GLU A 16 -16.37 -40.57 19.48
CA GLU A 16 -16.00 -39.27 20.06
C GLU A 16 -14.58 -38.87 19.69
N ARG A 17 -13.61 -39.79 19.76
CA ARG A 17 -12.23 -39.55 19.31
C ARG A 17 -12.16 -39.22 17.81
N ALA A 18 -12.94 -39.92 16.99
CA ALA A 18 -13.00 -39.65 15.56
C ALA A 18 -13.57 -38.25 15.26
N ARG A 19 -14.62 -37.84 15.97
CA ARG A 19 -15.20 -36.49 15.86
C ARG A 19 -14.22 -35.40 16.30
N GLN A 20 -13.53 -35.60 17.43
CA GLN A 20 -12.51 -34.66 17.91
C GLN A 20 -11.36 -34.52 16.92
N ALA A 21 -10.84 -35.64 16.39
CA ALA A 21 -9.77 -35.60 15.39
C ALA A 21 -10.20 -34.89 14.09
N GLU A 22 -11.44 -35.08 13.65
CA GLU A 22 -11.98 -34.39 12.49
C GLU A 22 -12.19 -32.89 12.74
N GLU A 23 -12.67 -32.50 13.92
CA GLU A 23 -12.79 -31.10 14.35
C GLU A 23 -11.40 -30.43 14.35
N GLU A 24 -10.41 -31.04 15.00
CA GLU A 24 -9.04 -30.55 15.06
C GLU A 24 -8.43 -30.38 13.66
N ARG A 25 -8.64 -31.35 12.77
CA ARG A 25 -8.20 -31.28 11.38
C ARG A 25 -8.83 -30.09 10.65
N ARG A 26 -10.13 -29.88 10.81
CA ARG A 26 -10.84 -28.74 10.18
C ARG A 26 -10.33 -27.40 10.71
N GLN A 27 -10.08 -27.29 12.01
CA GLN A 27 -9.52 -26.07 12.59
C GLN A 27 -8.10 -25.80 12.10
N ALA A 28 -7.24 -26.83 12.08
CA ALA A 28 -5.88 -26.72 11.57
C ALA A 28 -5.85 -26.34 10.07
N GLU A 29 -6.72 -26.93 9.25
CA GLU A 29 -6.84 -26.56 7.84
C GLU A 29 -7.31 -25.11 7.65
N ARG A 30 -8.28 -24.65 8.45
CA ARG A 30 -8.73 -23.25 8.39
C ARG A 30 -7.64 -22.29 8.83
N GLN A 31 -6.93 -22.60 9.92
CA GLN A 31 -5.80 -21.80 10.39
C GLN A 31 -4.71 -21.69 9.32
N ALA A 32 -4.32 -22.82 8.70
CA ALA A 32 -3.33 -22.82 7.64
C ALA A 32 -3.76 -22.00 6.41
N ARG A 33 -5.06 -22.06 6.04
CA ARG A 33 -5.60 -21.24 4.95
C ARG A 33 -5.59 -19.75 5.30
N TRP A 34 -5.92 -19.40 6.54
CA TRP A 34 -5.88 -18.03 7.03
C TRP A 34 -4.45 -17.46 7.04
N GLU A 35 -3.48 -18.21 7.55
CA GLU A 35 -2.06 -17.81 7.56
C GLU A 35 -1.53 -17.56 6.14
N ARG A 36 -1.90 -18.45 5.19
CA ARG A 36 -1.56 -18.25 3.78
C ARG A 36 -2.19 -16.98 3.22
N ALA A 37 -3.47 -16.74 3.48
CA ALA A 37 -4.16 -15.53 3.06
C ALA A 37 -3.51 -14.26 3.64
N MET A 38 -3.09 -14.29 4.92
CA MET A 38 -2.37 -13.18 5.56
C MET A 38 -1.01 -12.91 4.91
N LYS A 39 -0.25 -13.95 4.56
CA LYS A 39 1.04 -13.81 3.86
C LYS A 39 0.87 -13.20 2.46
N GLU A 40 -0.14 -13.66 1.73
CA GLU A 40 -0.50 -13.12 0.42
C GLU A 40 -0.94 -11.65 0.54
N ALA A 41 -1.77 -11.33 1.53
CA ALA A 41 -2.22 -9.97 1.82
C ALA A 41 -1.04 -9.03 2.14
N ARG A 42 -0.06 -9.46 2.94
CA ARG A 42 1.17 -8.67 3.23
C ARG A 42 1.97 -8.38 1.98
N THR A 43 2.09 -9.37 1.09
CA THR A 43 2.80 -9.23 -0.18
C THR A 43 2.07 -8.23 -1.09
N ALA A 44 0.75 -8.32 -1.17
CA ALA A 44 -0.08 -7.40 -1.95
C ALA A 44 -0.03 -5.97 -1.39
N ALA A 45 -0.13 -5.79 -0.07
CA ALA A 45 -0.01 -4.50 0.60
C ALA A 45 1.36 -3.84 0.33
N THR A 46 2.44 -4.61 0.42
CA THR A 46 3.80 -4.15 0.08
C THR A 46 3.88 -3.66 -1.37
N ARG A 47 3.31 -4.44 -2.31
CA ARG A 47 3.30 -4.07 -3.73
C ARG A 47 2.48 -2.79 -3.97
N ALA A 48 1.33 -2.65 -3.33
CA ALA A 48 0.49 -1.46 -3.42
C ALA A 48 1.22 -0.22 -2.90
N TYR A 49 1.86 -0.32 -1.73
CA TYR A 49 2.70 0.74 -1.17
C TYR A 49 3.81 1.17 -2.13
N HIS A 50 4.57 0.23 -2.70
CA HIS A 50 5.62 0.58 -3.66
C HIS A 50 5.07 1.23 -4.93
N ALA A 51 3.93 0.75 -5.43
CA ALA A 51 3.28 1.34 -6.59
C ALA A 51 2.82 2.77 -6.32
N GLU A 52 2.26 3.06 -5.14
CA GLU A 52 1.88 4.40 -4.73
C GLU A 52 3.09 5.33 -4.64
N ARG A 53 4.16 4.90 -3.95
CA ARG A 53 5.40 5.69 -3.85
C ARG A 53 6.03 5.98 -5.22
N LEU A 54 5.99 5.02 -6.13
CA LEU A 54 6.48 5.22 -7.50
C LEU A 54 5.63 6.25 -8.24
N ARG A 55 4.30 6.22 -8.10
CA ARG A 55 3.40 7.21 -8.71
C ARG A 55 3.65 8.61 -8.17
N GLU A 56 3.81 8.76 -6.85
CA GLU A 56 4.14 10.04 -6.22
C GLU A 56 5.46 10.62 -6.76
N GLN A 57 6.51 9.79 -6.85
CA GLN A 57 7.80 10.21 -7.41
C GLN A 57 7.69 10.61 -8.89
N ALA A 58 6.98 9.82 -9.70
CA ALA A 58 6.77 10.12 -11.12
C ALA A 58 5.94 11.39 -11.34
N ALA A 59 4.97 11.67 -10.47
CA ALA A 59 4.18 12.90 -10.52
C ALA A 59 5.04 14.13 -10.22
N ARG A 60 5.83 14.10 -9.15
CA ARG A 60 6.77 15.20 -8.81
C ARG A 60 7.80 15.44 -9.89
N TRP A 61 8.31 14.37 -10.51
CA TRP A 61 9.24 14.49 -11.63
C TRP A 61 8.58 15.20 -12.82
N ARG A 62 7.35 14.80 -13.17
CA ARG A 62 6.60 15.43 -14.27
C ARG A 62 6.34 16.90 -14.03
N GLU A 63 5.89 17.26 -12.84
CA GLU A 63 5.70 18.65 -12.42
C GLU A 63 7.00 19.45 -12.55
N THR A 64 8.13 18.87 -12.13
CA THR A 64 9.45 19.50 -12.28
C THR A 64 9.80 19.70 -13.76
N CYS A 65 9.52 18.74 -14.63
CA CYS A 65 9.73 18.88 -16.08
C CYS A 65 8.88 20.01 -16.67
N GLU A 66 7.59 20.08 -16.34
CA GLU A 66 6.68 21.13 -16.80
C GLU A 66 7.16 22.53 -16.35
N LEU A 67 7.63 22.65 -15.11
CA LEU A 67 8.19 23.91 -14.61
C LEU A 67 9.54 24.27 -15.24
N ARG A 68 10.37 23.29 -15.62
CA ARG A 68 11.60 23.54 -16.40
C ARG A 68 11.27 24.08 -17.79
N GLU A 69 10.24 23.54 -18.45
CA GLU A 69 9.74 24.04 -19.73
C GLU A 69 9.21 25.48 -19.61
N TYR A 70 8.46 25.78 -18.55
CA TYR A 70 8.04 27.15 -18.25
C TYR A 70 9.24 28.10 -18.07
N CYS A 71 10.25 27.70 -17.30
CA CYS A 71 11.46 28.51 -17.10
C CYS A 71 12.20 28.77 -18.42
N ALA A 72 12.30 27.77 -19.30
CA ALA A 72 12.88 27.93 -20.62
C ALA A 72 12.08 28.90 -21.50
N ALA A 73 10.75 28.81 -21.49
CA ALA A 73 9.88 29.74 -22.21
C ALA A 73 9.99 31.18 -21.67
N LEU A 74 10.10 31.34 -20.34
CA LEU A 74 10.29 32.65 -19.70
C LEU A 74 11.65 33.26 -20.08
N GLU A 75 12.72 32.47 -20.08
CA GLU A 75 14.05 32.92 -20.52
C GLU A 75 14.03 33.42 -21.97
N GLN A 76 13.40 32.68 -22.88
CA GLN A 76 13.24 33.11 -24.27
C GLN A 76 12.43 34.40 -24.38
N ARG A 77 11.36 34.55 -23.58
CA ARG A 77 10.57 35.78 -23.56
C ARG A 77 11.39 36.98 -23.06
N ILE A 78 12.18 36.80 -22.01
CA ILE A 78 13.10 37.84 -21.49
C ILE A 78 14.12 38.22 -22.56
N ALA A 79 14.73 37.25 -23.24
CA ALA A 79 15.72 37.50 -24.29
C ALA A 79 15.14 38.25 -25.49
N ASN A 80 13.87 37.99 -25.84
CA ASN A 80 13.18 38.67 -26.94
C ASN A 80 12.58 40.03 -26.54
N ALA A 81 12.51 40.33 -25.25
CA ALA A 81 11.90 41.55 -24.71
C ALA A 81 12.91 42.70 -24.50
N ASP A 82 14.12 42.59 -25.06
CA ASP A 82 15.16 43.65 -25.05
C ASP A 82 14.77 44.92 -25.84
N THR A 83 13.47 45.18 -26.03
CA THR A 83 12.92 46.46 -26.48
C THR A 83 12.67 47.38 -25.29
N PRO A 84 12.87 48.71 -25.43
CA PRO A 84 12.78 49.70 -24.35
C PRO A 84 11.38 49.83 -23.67
N GLU A 85 10.39 49.08 -24.14
CA GLU A 85 8.99 49.12 -23.70
C GLU A 85 8.62 47.94 -22.78
N ALA A 86 9.52 46.99 -22.53
CA ALA A 86 9.23 45.83 -21.69
C ALA A 86 9.24 46.19 -20.19
N PRO A 87 8.10 46.11 -19.48
CA PRO A 87 8.04 46.40 -18.05
C PRO A 87 8.80 45.33 -17.24
N ASP A 88 9.61 45.81 -16.30
CA ASP A 88 10.32 45.07 -15.24
C ASP A 88 11.05 43.77 -15.66
N LEU A 89 11.95 43.88 -16.64
CA LEU A 89 12.86 42.79 -17.01
C LEU A 89 13.75 42.32 -15.85
N ALA A 90 14.05 43.20 -14.88
CA ALA A 90 14.85 42.85 -13.71
C ALA A 90 14.10 41.88 -12.80
N GLY A 91 12.86 42.20 -12.41
CA GLY A 91 12.03 41.30 -11.60
C GLY A 91 11.76 39.95 -12.29
N ALA A 92 11.60 39.95 -13.62
CA ALA A 92 11.44 38.71 -14.38
C ALA A 92 12.70 37.82 -14.34
N ARG A 93 13.90 38.41 -14.40
CA ARG A 93 15.18 37.69 -14.28
C ARG A 93 15.38 37.15 -12.87
N ASP A 94 15.09 37.94 -11.85
CA ASP A 94 15.17 37.53 -10.45
C ASP A 94 14.22 36.36 -10.15
N TRP A 95 12.99 36.41 -10.67
CA TRP A 95 12.03 35.32 -10.56
C TRP A 95 12.52 34.04 -11.25
N LEU A 96 13.08 34.16 -12.46
CA LEU A 96 13.62 33.02 -13.20
C LEU A 96 14.79 32.36 -12.46
N GLU A 97 15.69 33.14 -11.86
CA GLU A 97 16.80 32.62 -11.05
C GLU A 97 16.28 31.86 -9.83
N TRP A 98 15.35 32.46 -9.08
CA TRP A 98 14.72 31.79 -7.94
C TRP A 98 14.02 30.49 -8.34
N ALA A 99 13.25 30.51 -9.43
CA ALA A 99 12.49 29.36 -9.90
C ALA A 99 13.42 28.19 -10.27
N ARG A 100 14.54 28.47 -10.95
CA ARG A 100 15.56 27.46 -11.29
C ARG A 100 16.16 26.82 -10.02
N ALA A 101 16.54 27.63 -9.04
CA ALA A 101 17.06 27.13 -7.77
C ALA A 101 16.02 26.32 -6.98
N HIS A 102 14.75 26.72 -7.04
CA HIS A 102 13.67 25.99 -6.41
C HIS A 102 13.44 24.61 -7.05
N LEU A 103 13.47 24.52 -8.38
CA LEU A 103 13.28 23.26 -9.11
C LEU A 103 14.35 22.21 -8.81
N ASP A 104 15.58 22.66 -8.58
CA ASP A 104 16.65 21.79 -8.13
C ASP A 104 16.33 21.10 -6.81
N SER A 105 15.61 21.75 -5.89
CA SER A 105 15.17 21.13 -4.64
C SER A 105 13.99 20.15 -4.79
N LEU A 106 13.19 20.30 -5.85
CA LEU A 106 11.99 19.50 -6.11
C LEU A 106 12.27 18.26 -6.94
N ASP A 107 13.33 18.27 -7.75
CA ASP A 107 13.65 17.18 -8.67
C ASP A 107 13.93 15.87 -7.93
N PRO A 108 13.05 14.86 -8.01
CA PRO A 108 13.23 13.60 -7.29
C PRO A 108 14.39 12.76 -7.87
N LEU A 109 14.94 13.13 -9.02
CA LEU A 109 16.05 12.44 -9.68
C LEU A 109 17.39 13.16 -9.50
N GLN A 110 17.44 14.28 -8.76
CA GLN A 110 18.72 14.92 -8.40
C GLN A 110 19.68 13.95 -7.68
N ARG A 111 19.11 12.99 -6.95
CA ARG A 111 19.83 11.83 -6.40
C ARG A 111 19.12 10.57 -6.84
N LEU A 112 19.87 9.50 -7.10
CA LEU A 112 19.29 8.22 -7.47
C LEU A 112 18.32 7.73 -6.38
N PRO A 113 17.02 7.62 -6.68
CA PRO A 113 16.04 7.20 -5.68
C PRO A 113 16.25 5.72 -5.34
N LYS A 114 16.17 5.41 -4.04
CA LYS A 114 16.17 4.03 -3.55
C LYS A 114 14.74 3.55 -3.38
N LYS A 115 14.53 2.24 -3.51
CA LYS A 115 13.26 1.61 -3.18
C LYS A 115 12.92 1.90 -1.70
N PRO A 116 11.79 2.54 -1.38
CA PRO A 116 11.46 2.85 0.00
C PRO A 116 11.13 1.57 0.78
N PRO A 117 11.57 1.46 2.05
CA PRO A 117 11.19 0.33 2.90
C PRO A 117 9.68 0.37 3.14
N PRO A 118 8.95 -0.75 2.99
CA PRO A 118 7.55 -0.80 3.37
C PRO A 118 7.40 -0.63 4.88
N PRO A 119 6.32 0.00 5.36
CA PRO A 119 6.01 0.06 6.77
C PRO A 119 5.64 -1.32 7.31
N GLU A 120 5.61 -1.46 8.63
CA GLU A 120 4.96 -2.61 9.25
C GLU A 120 3.45 -2.50 9.07
N PHE A 121 2.86 -3.45 8.34
CA PHE A 121 1.41 -3.54 8.16
C PHE A 121 0.78 -4.20 9.38
N ASN A 122 -0.11 -3.46 10.05
CA ASN A 122 -0.96 -4.02 11.10
C ASN A 122 -2.06 -4.90 10.46
N ALA A 123 -2.86 -5.56 11.29
CA ALA A 123 -3.91 -6.46 10.82
C ALA A 123 -4.94 -5.72 9.92
N ASP A 124 -5.36 -4.52 10.31
CA ASP A 124 -6.36 -3.73 9.57
C ASP A 124 -5.86 -3.24 8.21
N ASP A 125 -4.57 -2.91 8.10
CA ASP A 125 -3.95 -2.51 6.82
C ASP A 125 -4.02 -3.62 5.77
N LEU A 126 -4.08 -4.88 6.20
CA LEU A 126 -4.12 -6.06 5.34
C LEU A 126 -5.52 -6.42 4.87
N LYS A 127 -6.54 -5.94 5.57
CA LYS A 127 -7.95 -6.25 5.29
C LYS A 127 -8.37 -6.03 3.83
N PRO A 128 -7.97 -4.94 3.14
CA PRO A 128 -8.35 -4.73 1.74
C PRO A 128 -7.78 -5.80 0.79
N TYR A 129 -6.73 -6.49 1.21
CA TYR A 129 -6.01 -7.49 0.41
C TYR A 129 -6.38 -8.92 0.77
N LEU A 130 -7.19 -9.13 1.81
CA LEU A 130 -7.69 -10.46 2.17
C LEU A 130 -8.85 -10.87 1.24
N PRO A 131 -8.94 -12.17 0.88
CA PRO A 131 -10.12 -12.68 0.18
C PRO A 131 -11.38 -12.48 1.03
N LYS A 132 -12.53 -12.28 0.34
CA LYS A 132 -13.82 -12.11 1.00
C LYS A 132 -14.10 -13.27 1.97
N GLY A 133 -14.52 -12.95 3.19
CA GLY A 133 -14.85 -13.93 4.22
C GLY A 133 -13.73 -14.18 5.25
N TRP A 134 -12.51 -13.74 4.98
CA TRP A 134 -11.43 -13.77 5.98
C TRP A 134 -11.39 -12.47 6.80
N SER A 135 -11.14 -12.60 8.11
CA SER A 135 -10.83 -11.48 8.98
C SER A 135 -9.32 -11.40 9.22
N PRO A 136 -8.76 -10.19 9.34
CA PRO A 136 -7.34 -10.03 9.67
C PRO A 136 -6.99 -10.44 11.12
N HIS A 137 -7.98 -10.68 11.98
CA HIS A 137 -7.77 -11.03 13.39
C HIS A 137 -7.86 -12.53 13.71
N GLY A 138 -8.22 -13.37 12.73
CA GLY A 138 -8.25 -14.81 12.91
C GLY A 138 -9.14 -15.54 11.91
N PRO A 139 -9.04 -16.88 11.85
CA PRO A 139 -9.80 -17.70 10.91
C PRO A 139 -11.31 -17.71 11.16
N ASP A 140 -11.73 -17.51 12.41
CA ASP A 140 -13.14 -17.61 12.83
C ASP A 140 -13.80 -16.24 13.06
N ALA A 141 -13.03 -15.14 13.01
CA ALA A 141 -13.59 -13.82 13.12
C ALA A 141 -14.32 -13.46 11.81
N HIS A 142 -15.63 -13.18 11.87
CA HIS A 142 -16.35 -12.67 10.71
C HIS A 142 -16.05 -11.18 10.50
N SER A 143 -15.92 -10.75 9.24
CA SER A 143 -15.55 -9.37 8.86
C SER A 143 -16.69 -8.34 9.04
N SER A 144 -17.60 -8.55 9.98
CA SER A 144 -18.80 -7.71 10.16
C SER A 144 -18.43 -6.36 10.79
N GLY A 145 -18.52 -5.29 10.01
CA GLY A 145 -18.77 -3.94 10.57
C GLY A 145 -17.64 -2.92 10.51
N TRP A 146 -16.85 -2.87 9.44
CA TRP A 146 -15.83 -1.80 9.28
C TRP A 146 -16.15 -0.86 8.13
N ARG A 147 -16.07 0.44 8.39
CA ARG A 147 -16.12 1.51 7.39
C ARG A 147 -14.69 1.96 7.06
N PRO A 148 -14.31 2.07 5.79
CA PRO A 148 -12.96 2.45 5.42
C PRO A 148 -12.66 3.89 5.81
N ARG A 149 -11.56 4.08 6.54
CA ARG A 149 -10.94 5.39 6.74
C ARG A 149 -9.96 5.60 5.59
N TRP A 150 -10.46 6.13 4.49
CA TRP A 150 -9.61 6.60 3.41
C TRP A 150 -8.74 7.78 3.93
N PRO A 151 -7.44 7.83 3.60
CA PRO A 151 -6.73 9.10 3.66
C PRO A 151 -7.37 10.00 2.60
N THR A 152 -7.92 11.12 3.04
CA THR A 152 -8.30 12.21 2.13
C THR A 152 -7.04 12.66 1.42
N SER A 153 -7.05 12.54 0.09
CA SER A 153 -6.13 13.22 -0.81
C SER A 153 -6.11 14.72 -0.58
#